data_AF-A0A087SBA8-F1
#
_entry.id   AF-A0A087SBA8-F1
#
_cell.length_a   1.000
_cell.length_b   1.000
_cell.length_c   1.000
_cell.angle_alpha   90.00
_cell.angle_beta   90.00
_cell.angle_gamma   90.00
#
_symmetry.space_group_name_H-M   'P 1'
#
loop_
_entity.id
_entity.type
_entity.pdbx_description
1 polymer ?
#
loop_
_entity_poly.entity_id
_entity_poly.type
_entity_poly.pdbx_seq_one_letter_code
_entity_poly.pdbx_strand_id
1 'polypeptide(L)'
;MSFTSLQSVGNIGGAQGTLLPRSFSRALPSPRRTSRVEAASASQASTDEAMGFRYDASMQRWVKDARYTGAKYNTLITPKSGTPYTIWPVMHTELVRRKVRCVEPEEAHNAVSSGKAVLLDVRLPKQFEKGHADGAVNIPLYRITAGNKLWDKIKRIVMGGMVMDATERDPDFSDKVVAALGRNAHRTRVIVVCGVGGTLETAVTVASTGKVAHNDPDRAFGRESRALKACYELLKAKFSKVEFLKGGHGSWRHGGFPMDYGHADEE
;
A
#
# COMPACT_ATOMS: atom_id res chain seq x y z
N MET A 1 53.12 33.54 -24.79
CA MET A 1 54.36 34.06 -24.19
C MET A 1 54.01 34.58 -22.81
N SER A 2 54.67 34.02 -21.79
CA SER A 2 55.07 34.60 -20.49
C SER A 2 54.07 35.47 -19.71
N PHE A 3 53.64 35.00 -18.52
CA PHE A 3 54.04 35.52 -17.18
C PHE A 3 53.27 36.82 -16.80
N THR A 4 52.79 37.14 -15.60
CA THR A 4 52.96 36.77 -14.17
C THR A 4 51.78 37.49 -13.47
N SER A 5 51.00 36.90 -12.54
CA SER A 5 51.18 36.82 -11.08
C SER A 5 51.25 38.14 -10.27
N LEU A 6 50.69 38.04 -9.04
CA LEU A 6 50.76 38.88 -7.82
C LEU A 6 49.75 40.05 -7.70
N GLN A 7 48.79 39.97 -6.77
CA GLN A 7 48.84 40.37 -5.32
C GLN A 7 48.90 41.89 -5.15
N SER A 8 48.38 42.58 -4.13
CA SER A 8 47.54 42.35 -2.95
C SER A 8 47.48 43.73 -2.23
N VAL A 9 46.52 43.91 -1.30
CA VAL A 9 46.44 44.84 -0.17
C VAL A 9 46.44 46.37 -0.36
N GLY A 10 45.52 47.02 0.37
CA GLY A 10 45.56 48.46 0.68
C GLY A 10 44.33 48.98 1.41
N ASN A 11 44.29 48.81 2.74
CA ASN A 11 43.46 49.50 3.74
C ASN A 11 43.83 51.03 3.71
N ILE A 12 43.12 52.07 4.20
CA ILE A 12 42.79 52.49 5.58
C ILE A 12 42.10 53.89 5.50
N GLY A 13 41.15 54.19 6.40
CA GLY A 13 40.88 55.54 6.98
C GLY A 13 39.97 56.48 6.16
N GLY A 14 39.09 57.33 6.69
CA GLY A 14 38.72 57.86 8.02
C GLY A 14 37.88 59.14 7.73
N ALA A 15 36.66 59.29 8.23
CA ALA A 15 36.26 59.99 9.45
C ALA A 15 35.50 61.33 9.18
N GLN A 16 34.50 61.59 10.03
CA GLN A 16 33.77 62.84 10.31
C GLN A 16 32.65 63.22 9.33
N GLY A 17 31.42 63.59 9.72
CA GLY A 17 30.84 63.95 11.01
C GLY A 17 29.98 65.21 10.83
N THR A 18 28.65 65.11 10.87
CA THR A 18 27.76 66.28 11.09
C THR A 18 26.39 65.82 11.63
N LEU A 19 25.84 66.63 12.53
CA LEU A 19 24.82 66.30 13.52
C LEU A 19 23.57 67.17 13.33
N LEU A 20 22.41 66.57 13.66
CA LEU A 20 21.08 67.15 14.02
C LEU A 20 20.03 67.40 12.90
N PRO A 21 18.70 67.47 13.21
CA PRO A 21 18.00 67.12 14.46
C PRO A 21 16.81 66.13 14.30
N ARG A 22 16.34 65.68 15.46
CA ARG A 22 15.22 64.76 15.73
C ARG A 22 13.86 65.29 15.23
N SER A 23 13.11 64.45 14.53
CA SER A 23 11.66 64.56 14.39
C SER A 23 10.97 63.35 15.02
N PHE A 24 9.95 63.64 15.82
CA PHE A 24 9.11 62.67 16.52
C PHE A 24 8.21 61.94 15.53
N SER A 25 8.38 60.63 15.37
CA SER A 25 7.38 59.75 14.77
C SER A 25 6.82 58.81 15.83
N ARG A 26 5.58 59.11 16.20
CA ARG A 26 4.72 58.37 17.12
C ARG A 26 4.46 56.97 16.57
N ALA A 27 4.99 55.94 17.23
CA ALA A 27 4.76 54.55 16.89
C ALA A 27 3.28 54.16 17.04
N LEU A 28 2.70 53.59 15.98
CA LEU A 28 1.41 52.92 16.03
C LEU A 28 1.56 51.56 16.73
N PRO A 29 0.67 51.17 17.65
CA PRO A 29 0.74 49.86 18.29
C PRO A 29 0.45 48.75 17.28
N SER A 30 1.36 47.78 17.18
CA SER A 30 1.14 46.56 16.40
C SER A 30 0.04 45.69 17.05
N PRO A 31 -0.84 45.06 16.27
CA PRO A 31 -1.82 44.15 16.84
C PRO A 31 -1.11 42.92 17.39
N ARG A 32 -1.24 42.69 18.71
CA ARG A 32 -0.88 41.42 19.37
C ARG A 32 -1.71 40.30 18.77
N ARG A 33 -1.15 39.58 17.81
CA ARG A 33 -1.69 38.29 17.40
C ARG A 33 -1.07 37.23 18.31
N THR A 34 -1.82 36.84 19.34
CA THR A 34 -1.56 35.64 20.12
C THR A 34 -1.74 34.43 19.21
N SER A 35 -0.73 34.05 18.45
CA SER A 35 -0.66 32.68 17.94
C SER A 35 -0.07 31.84 19.06
N ARG A 36 -0.95 31.27 19.89
CA ARG A 36 -0.65 30.04 20.61
C ARG A 36 -0.16 29.06 19.54
N VAL A 37 1.15 28.83 19.49
CA VAL A 37 1.70 27.73 18.70
C VAL A 37 1.23 26.50 19.43
N GLU A 38 0.04 26.01 19.10
CA GLU A 38 -0.30 24.64 19.36
C GLU A 38 0.72 23.81 18.59
N ALA A 39 1.66 23.25 19.33
CA ALA A 39 2.49 22.17 18.84
C ALA A 39 1.52 21.12 18.29
N ALA A 40 1.49 21.00 16.96
CA ALA A 40 0.77 19.95 16.29
C ALA A 40 1.18 18.64 16.96
N SER A 41 0.18 17.89 17.42
CA SER A 41 0.35 16.65 18.15
C SER A 41 1.35 15.75 17.45
N ALA A 42 2.25 15.15 18.24
CA ALA A 42 3.20 14.13 17.83
C ALA A 42 2.48 12.85 17.35
N SER A 43 1.81 12.93 16.21
CA SER A 43 0.99 11.86 15.64
C SER A 43 1.28 11.72 14.16
N GLN A 44 2.52 11.29 13.84
CA GLN A 44 2.96 10.63 12.60
C GLN A 44 4.50 10.73 12.52
N ALA A 45 5.23 10.10 13.46
CA ALA A 45 6.56 9.64 13.07
C ALA A 45 6.32 8.56 12.01
N SER A 46 6.67 8.84 10.75
CA SER A 46 6.38 7.94 9.65
C SER A 46 7.08 6.61 9.90
N THR A 47 6.34 5.51 9.82
CA THR A 47 6.84 4.13 9.94
C THR A 47 8.03 3.84 9.03
N ASP A 48 8.20 4.64 7.99
CA ASP A 48 9.28 4.60 7.00
C ASP A 48 10.65 4.95 7.60
N GLU A 49 10.72 5.74 8.68
CA GLU A 49 11.99 6.18 9.29
C GLU A 49 12.63 5.09 10.16
N ALA A 50 11.85 4.17 10.71
CA ALA A 50 12.33 3.14 11.63
C ALA A 50 12.84 1.87 10.94
N MET A 51 12.66 1.72 9.62
CA MET A 51 12.93 0.47 8.92
C MET A 51 13.87 0.66 7.72
N GLY A 52 15.07 0.09 7.82
CA GLY A 52 15.99 -0.01 6.69
C GLY A 52 15.67 -1.19 5.76
N PHE A 53 15.45 -0.91 4.48
CA PHE A 53 15.25 -1.90 3.43
C PHE A 53 15.85 -1.46 2.09
N ARG A 54 16.01 -2.40 1.15
CA ARG A 54 16.38 -2.09 -0.24
C ARG A 54 15.70 -3.07 -1.20
N TYR A 55 15.62 -2.68 -2.46
CA TYR A 55 15.25 -3.59 -3.53
C TYR A 55 16.50 -4.28 -4.07
N ASP A 56 16.55 -5.60 -3.95
CA ASP A 56 17.58 -6.46 -4.52
C ASP A 56 17.20 -6.82 -5.96
N ALA A 57 17.74 -6.08 -6.93
CA ALA A 57 17.36 -6.19 -8.32
C ALA A 57 17.76 -7.52 -8.98
N SER A 58 18.83 -8.18 -8.52
CA SER A 58 19.26 -9.47 -9.08
C SER A 58 18.30 -10.59 -8.71
N MET A 59 17.71 -10.52 -7.51
CA MET A 59 16.75 -11.49 -6.98
C MET A 59 15.30 -11.00 -7.04
N GLN A 60 15.07 -9.80 -7.60
CA GLN A 60 13.78 -9.13 -7.75
C GLN A 60 12.94 -9.06 -6.46
N ARG A 61 13.58 -8.87 -5.31
CA ARG A 61 12.93 -8.95 -3.99
C ARG A 61 13.26 -7.76 -3.09
N TRP A 62 12.39 -7.51 -2.12
CA TRP A 62 12.67 -6.57 -1.04
C TRP A 62 13.39 -7.27 0.10
N VAL A 63 14.48 -6.67 0.60
CA VAL A 63 15.28 -7.21 1.70
C VAL A 63 15.44 -6.18 2.81
N LYS A 64 15.46 -6.64 4.06
CA LYS A 64 15.78 -5.82 5.21
C LYS A 64 17.28 -5.52 5.24
N ASP A 65 17.65 -4.28 5.50
CA ASP A 65 19.04 -3.83 5.53
C ASP A 65 19.19 -2.64 6.48
N ALA A 66 19.80 -2.90 7.65
CA ALA A 66 19.97 -1.89 8.69
C ALA A 66 20.82 -0.69 8.25
N ARG A 67 21.64 -0.82 7.20
CA ARG A 67 22.45 0.28 6.66
C ARG A 67 21.60 1.38 6.04
N TYR A 68 20.35 1.07 5.69
CA TYR A 68 19.42 2.03 5.11
C TYR A 68 18.34 2.49 6.12
N THR A 69 18.49 2.19 7.41
CA THR A 69 17.55 2.70 8.43
C THR A 69 17.56 4.23 8.43
N GLY A 70 16.37 4.86 8.40
CA GLY A 70 16.23 6.31 8.29
C GLY A 70 16.49 6.88 6.90
N ALA A 71 16.76 6.04 5.89
CA ALA A 71 16.88 6.51 4.51
C ALA A 71 15.53 7.04 4.00
N LYS A 72 15.57 8.09 3.19
CA LYS A 72 14.37 8.61 2.51
C LYS A 72 14.10 7.79 1.26
N TYR A 73 13.00 7.04 1.25
CA TYR A 73 12.59 6.23 0.10
C TYR A 73 11.48 6.92 -0.69
N ASN A 74 11.48 6.74 -2.02
CA ASN A 74 10.23 6.90 -2.74
C ASN A 74 9.35 5.67 -2.47
N THR A 75 8.36 5.85 -1.61
CA THR A 75 7.45 4.78 -1.19
C THR A 75 6.26 4.59 -2.12
N LEU A 76 6.13 5.45 -3.13
CA LEU A 76 5.06 5.41 -4.13
C LEU A 76 5.60 5.08 -5.52
N ILE A 77 5.08 4.00 -6.09
CA ILE A 77 5.31 3.66 -7.50
C ILE A 77 4.15 4.24 -8.30
N THR A 78 4.48 5.12 -9.26
CA THR A 78 3.54 5.66 -10.23
C THR A 78 3.63 4.87 -11.54
N PRO A 79 2.67 3.98 -11.84
CA PRO A 79 2.66 3.26 -13.11
C PRO A 79 2.27 4.18 -14.28
N LYS A 80 2.47 3.70 -15.52
CA LYS A 80 2.04 4.41 -16.74
C LYS A 80 0.51 4.51 -16.87
N SER A 81 -0.21 3.58 -16.25
CA SER A 81 -1.68 3.58 -16.17
C SER A 81 -2.13 3.03 -14.81
N GLY A 82 -3.31 3.45 -14.35
CA GLY A 82 -3.84 3.11 -13.03
C GLY A 82 -3.30 3.97 -11.89
N THR A 83 -3.72 3.61 -10.68
CA THR A 83 -3.41 4.37 -9.46
C THR A 83 -1.99 4.11 -8.95
N PRO A 84 -1.26 5.14 -8.50
CA PRO A 84 -0.01 4.96 -7.77
C PRO A 84 -0.22 4.07 -6.54
N TYR A 85 0.75 3.21 -6.24
CA TYR A 85 0.64 2.28 -5.12
C TYR A 85 1.87 2.32 -4.23
N THR A 86 1.63 2.07 -2.94
CA THR A 86 2.70 1.98 -1.95
C THR A 86 3.52 0.71 -2.16
N ILE A 87 4.83 0.77 -1.99
CA ILE A 87 5.70 -0.39 -2.06
C ILE A 87 5.43 -1.42 -0.95
N TRP A 88 5.73 -2.68 -1.23
CA TRP A 88 5.42 -3.80 -0.34
C TRP A 88 5.99 -3.69 1.08
N PRO A 89 7.25 -3.26 1.31
CA PRO A 89 7.80 -3.13 2.67
C PRO A 89 6.97 -2.23 3.59
N VAL A 90 6.49 -1.10 3.05
CA VAL A 90 5.67 -0.14 3.79
C VAL A 90 4.28 -0.72 4.04
N MET A 91 3.66 -1.36 3.03
CA MET A 91 2.39 -2.06 3.21
C MET A 91 2.48 -3.15 4.28
N HIS A 92 3.48 -4.03 4.19
CA HIS A 92 3.70 -5.12 5.14
C HIS A 92 3.90 -4.60 6.56
N THR A 93 4.74 -3.58 6.73
CA THR A 93 4.99 -2.94 8.02
C THR A 93 3.70 -2.42 8.65
N GLU A 94 2.88 -1.72 7.87
CA GLU A 94 1.59 -1.22 8.36
C GLU A 94 0.62 -2.36 8.69
N LEU A 95 0.53 -3.40 7.85
CA LEU A 95 -0.33 -4.56 8.10
C LEU A 95 0.06 -5.31 9.38
N VAL A 96 1.37 -5.52 9.62
CA VAL A 96 1.89 -6.12 10.85
C VAL A 96 1.62 -5.23 12.05
N ARG A 97 1.88 -3.93 11.95
CA ARG A 97 1.62 -2.95 13.03
C ARG A 97 0.15 -2.91 13.41
N ARG A 98 -0.74 -2.99 12.43
CA ARG A 98 -2.20 -3.06 12.63
C ARG A 98 -2.70 -4.44 13.05
N LYS A 99 -1.80 -5.43 13.16
CA LYS A 99 -2.11 -6.81 13.57
C LYS A 99 -3.22 -7.41 12.72
N VAL A 100 -3.17 -7.18 11.40
CA VAL A 100 -4.13 -7.76 10.46
C VAL A 100 -4.06 -9.29 10.56
N ARG A 101 -5.19 -9.92 10.86
CA ARG A 101 -5.23 -11.36 11.11
C ARG A 101 -5.36 -12.15 9.80
N CYS A 102 -4.66 -13.27 9.76
CA CYS A 102 -4.90 -14.36 8.84
C CYS A 102 -6.00 -15.25 9.44
N VAL A 103 -7.04 -15.57 8.68
CA VAL A 103 -8.20 -16.34 9.15
C VAL A 103 -8.22 -17.69 8.42
N GLU A 104 -8.44 -18.77 9.16
CA GLU A 104 -8.60 -20.10 8.59
C GLU A 104 -9.93 -20.22 7.81
N PRO A 105 -10.00 -21.03 6.74
CA PRO A 105 -11.23 -21.21 5.96
C PRO A 105 -12.47 -21.55 6.77
N GLU A 106 -12.33 -22.43 7.78
CA GLU A 106 -13.44 -22.82 8.66
C GLU A 106 -13.96 -21.66 9.51
N GLU A 107 -13.05 -20.89 10.14
CA GLU A 107 -13.43 -19.71 10.92
C GLU A 107 -14.12 -18.66 10.02
N ALA A 108 -13.58 -18.44 8.81
CA ALA A 108 -14.16 -17.53 7.85
C ALA A 108 -15.56 -17.99 7.42
N HIS A 109 -15.74 -19.27 7.11
CA HIS A 109 -17.04 -19.84 6.77
C HIS A 109 -18.06 -19.63 7.88
N ASN A 110 -17.72 -19.97 9.12
CA ASN A 110 -18.59 -19.81 10.29
C ASN A 110 -18.95 -18.33 10.54
N ALA A 111 -18.00 -17.42 10.33
CA ALA A 111 -18.24 -15.98 10.49
C ALA A 111 -19.19 -15.42 9.41
N VAL A 112 -19.05 -15.89 8.17
CA VAL A 112 -19.88 -15.47 7.03
C VAL A 112 -21.28 -16.06 7.13
N SER A 113 -21.40 -17.37 7.37
CA SER A 113 -22.69 -18.06 7.49
C SER A 113 -23.54 -17.57 8.66
N SER A 114 -22.91 -17.08 9.73
CA SER A 114 -23.60 -16.44 10.86
C SER A 114 -23.85 -14.94 10.68
N GLY A 115 -23.56 -14.36 9.51
CA GLY A 115 -23.75 -12.93 9.21
C GLY A 115 -22.84 -11.98 10.01
N LYS A 116 -21.78 -12.52 10.63
CA LYS A 116 -20.83 -11.75 11.46
C LYS A 116 -19.68 -11.15 10.65
N ALA A 117 -19.49 -11.58 9.41
CA ALA A 117 -18.46 -11.10 8.51
C ALA A 117 -18.95 -11.08 7.06
N VAL A 118 -18.31 -10.26 6.23
CA VAL A 118 -18.45 -10.31 4.78
C VAL A 118 -17.16 -10.86 4.16
N LEU A 119 -17.31 -11.82 3.27
CA LEU A 119 -16.22 -12.35 2.46
C LEU A 119 -16.08 -11.50 1.19
N LEU A 120 -14.98 -10.76 1.07
CA LEU A 120 -14.72 -9.86 -0.05
C LEU A 120 -13.73 -10.52 -1.03
N ASP A 121 -14.20 -10.93 -2.19
CA ASP A 121 -13.35 -11.49 -3.24
C ASP A 121 -12.79 -10.39 -4.15
N VAL A 122 -11.47 -10.23 -4.12
CA VAL A 122 -10.75 -9.19 -4.86
C VAL A 122 -10.12 -9.69 -6.17
N ARG A 123 -10.52 -10.88 -6.63
CA ARG A 123 -10.15 -11.40 -7.96
C ARG A 123 -10.93 -10.67 -9.06
N LEU A 124 -10.48 -10.83 -10.30
CA LEU A 124 -11.19 -10.32 -11.47
C LEU A 124 -12.56 -10.99 -11.60
N PRO A 125 -13.58 -10.33 -12.19
CA PRO A 125 -14.92 -10.90 -12.32
C PRO A 125 -14.93 -12.26 -13.03
N LYS A 126 -14.18 -12.39 -14.13
CA LYS A 126 -13.99 -13.67 -14.84
C LYS A 126 -13.45 -14.81 -13.97
N GLN A 127 -12.64 -14.51 -12.95
CA GLN A 127 -12.14 -15.53 -12.00
C GLN A 127 -13.19 -15.88 -10.95
N PHE A 128 -14.04 -14.92 -10.59
CA PHE A 128 -15.12 -15.06 -9.62
C PHE A 128 -16.28 -15.88 -10.22
N GLU A 129 -16.72 -15.53 -11.43
CA GLU A 129 -17.76 -16.26 -12.18
C GLU A 129 -17.42 -17.73 -12.40
N LYS A 130 -16.15 -18.05 -12.68
CA LYS A 130 -15.69 -19.45 -12.83
C LYS A 130 -15.77 -20.30 -11.55
N GLY A 131 -16.02 -19.67 -10.41
CA GLY A 131 -16.06 -20.33 -9.11
C GLY A 131 -15.56 -19.39 -8.02
N HIS A 132 -16.41 -19.18 -7.01
CA HIS A 132 -16.12 -18.39 -5.84
C HIS A 132 -16.79 -18.98 -4.59
N ALA A 133 -16.38 -18.50 -3.42
CA ALA A 133 -17.01 -18.91 -2.17
C ALA A 133 -18.46 -18.42 -2.14
N ASP A 134 -19.39 -19.29 -1.76
CA ASP A 134 -20.81 -18.95 -1.67
C ASP A 134 -21.03 -17.73 -0.74
N GLY A 135 -21.91 -16.82 -1.17
CA GLY A 135 -22.19 -15.56 -0.46
C GLY A 135 -21.06 -14.52 -0.46
N ALA A 136 -19.97 -14.73 -1.22
CA ALA A 136 -18.90 -13.74 -1.34
C ALA A 136 -19.34 -12.53 -2.19
N VAL A 137 -18.81 -11.34 -1.84
CA VAL A 137 -19.01 -10.11 -2.61
C VAL A 137 -17.79 -9.88 -3.50
N ASN A 138 -17.95 -9.83 -4.83
CA ASN A 138 -16.85 -9.54 -5.73
C ASN A 138 -16.64 -8.03 -5.92
N ILE A 139 -15.50 -7.51 -5.45
CA ILE A 139 -15.02 -6.17 -5.80
C ILE A 139 -13.55 -6.30 -6.20
N PRO A 140 -13.24 -6.35 -7.50
CA PRO A 140 -11.88 -6.53 -7.98
C PRO A 140 -10.95 -5.41 -7.54
N LEU A 141 -9.78 -5.77 -7.03
CA LEU A 141 -8.73 -4.79 -6.70
C LEU A 141 -8.07 -4.20 -7.95
N TYR A 142 -8.15 -4.92 -9.05
CA TYR A 142 -7.62 -4.52 -10.34
C TYR A 142 -8.74 -4.54 -11.37
N ARG A 143 -8.69 -3.61 -12.32
CA ARG A 143 -9.56 -3.56 -13.49
C ARG A 143 -8.75 -3.83 -14.75
N ILE A 144 -9.41 -4.25 -15.82
CA ILE A 144 -8.77 -4.38 -17.13
C ILE A 144 -8.43 -2.97 -17.62
N THR A 145 -7.18 -2.75 -18.01
CA THR A 145 -6.75 -1.48 -18.59
C THR A 145 -7.44 -1.32 -19.94
N ALA A 146 -8.30 -0.30 -20.07
CA ALA A 146 -8.75 0.18 -21.37
C ALA A 146 -7.63 1.03 -21.98
N GLY A 147 -6.57 0.40 -22.49
CA GLY A 147 -5.49 1.15 -23.10
C GLY A 147 -5.88 1.67 -24.48
N ASN A 148 -5.08 2.64 -24.94
CA ASN A 148 -5.31 3.36 -26.19
C ASN A 148 -5.48 2.36 -27.34
N LYS A 149 -6.67 2.36 -27.95
CA LYS A 149 -7.23 1.35 -28.88
C LYS A 149 -6.31 0.85 -30.00
N LEU A 150 -5.20 1.52 -30.31
CA LEU A 150 -4.31 1.19 -31.43
C LEU A 150 -3.08 0.35 -31.02
N TRP A 151 -2.36 0.73 -29.96
CA TRP A 151 -1.19 -0.02 -29.48
C TRP A 151 -1.57 -1.34 -28.78
N ASP A 152 -2.75 -1.35 -28.16
CA ASP A 152 -3.29 -2.51 -27.48
C ASP A 152 -3.75 -3.60 -28.45
N LYS A 153 -4.30 -3.22 -29.61
CA LYS A 153 -4.65 -4.18 -30.67
C LYS A 153 -3.41 -4.84 -31.25
N ILE A 154 -2.34 -4.06 -31.50
CA ILE A 154 -1.08 -4.58 -32.04
C ILE A 154 -0.42 -5.55 -31.04
N LYS A 155 -0.33 -5.19 -29.76
CA LYS A 155 0.25 -6.07 -28.74
C LYS A 155 -0.58 -7.34 -28.49
N ARG A 156 -1.91 -7.26 -28.53
CA ARG A 156 -2.80 -8.43 -28.40
C ARG A 156 -2.64 -9.41 -29.56
N ILE A 157 -2.38 -8.93 -30.77
CA ILE A 157 -2.12 -9.80 -31.94
C ILE A 157 -0.75 -10.47 -31.80
N VAL A 158 0.29 -9.73 -31.38
CA VAL A 158 1.65 -10.28 -31.19
C VAL A 158 1.75 -11.23 -29.99
N MET A 159 0.99 -10.98 -28.92
CA MET A 159 0.96 -11.80 -27.70
C MET A 159 -0.24 -12.78 -27.66
N GLY A 160 -0.91 -13.03 -28.79
CA GLY A 160 -2.11 -13.87 -28.86
C GLY A 160 -1.95 -15.32 -28.36
N GLY A 161 -0.71 -15.78 -28.12
CA GLY A 161 -0.38 -17.04 -27.46
C GLY A 161 -0.17 -16.97 -25.95
N MET A 162 -0.19 -15.78 -25.33
CA MET A 162 0.01 -15.56 -23.89
C MET A 162 -1.10 -14.63 -23.35
N VAL A 163 -2.22 -15.22 -22.91
CA VAL A 163 -3.42 -14.52 -22.42
C VAL A 163 -3.19 -13.91 -21.03
N MET A 164 -2.40 -12.85 -20.95
CA MET A 164 -2.26 -12.01 -19.76
C MET A 164 -3.07 -10.73 -19.98
N ASP A 165 -4.25 -10.64 -19.38
CA ASP A 165 -5.05 -9.40 -19.41
C ASP A 165 -4.23 -8.27 -18.79
N ALA A 166 -4.01 -7.19 -19.54
CA ALA A 166 -3.39 -5.99 -19.01
C ALA A 166 -4.32 -5.41 -17.94
N THR A 167 -3.90 -5.48 -16.68
CA THR A 167 -4.69 -5.03 -15.53
C THR A 167 -4.00 -3.88 -14.83
N GLU A 168 -4.79 -2.95 -14.34
CA GLU A 168 -4.35 -1.79 -13.58
C GLU A 168 -5.09 -1.71 -12.25
N ARG A 169 -4.50 -1.00 -11.28
CA ARG A 169 -5.12 -0.79 -9.97
C ARG A 169 -6.40 0.02 -10.14
N ASP A 170 -7.51 -0.45 -9.56
CA ASP A 170 -8.78 0.27 -9.65
C ASP A 170 -8.77 1.48 -8.70
N PRO A 171 -8.84 2.74 -9.20
CA PRO A 171 -8.86 3.94 -8.35
C PRO A 171 -10.07 3.96 -7.40
N ASP A 172 -11.19 3.36 -7.82
CA ASP A 172 -12.46 3.44 -7.10
C ASP A 172 -12.68 2.24 -6.17
N PHE A 173 -11.64 1.41 -5.94
CA PHE A 173 -11.75 0.15 -5.19
C PHE A 173 -12.38 0.36 -3.81
N SER A 174 -11.86 1.29 -3.02
CA SER A 174 -12.35 1.51 -1.65
C SER A 174 -13.78 2.04 -1.63
N ASP A 175 -14.13 2.92 -2.58
CA ASP A 175 -15.46 3.50 -2.67
C ASP A 175 -16.50 2.46 -3.11
N LYS A 176 -16.14 1.57 -4.04
CA LYS A 176 -16.98 0.42 -4.43
C LYS A 176 -17.23 -0.53 -3.25
N VAL A 177 -16.23 -0.78 -2.41
CA VAL A 177 -16.43 -1.58 -1.20
C VAL A 177 -17.36 -0.88 -0.21
N VAL A 178 -17.22 0.44 -0.02
CA VAL A 178 -18.14 1.21 0.85
C VAL A 178 -19.57 1.16 0.29
N ALA A 179 -19.74 1.35 -1.02
CA ALA A 179 -21.05 1.28 -1.66
C ALA A 179 -21.70 -0.11 -1.50
N ALA A 180 -20.92 -1.18 -1.69
CA ALA A 180 -21.40 -2.56 -1.56
C ALA A 180 -21.78 -2.94 -0.12
N LEU A 181 -21.05 -2.43 0.88
CA LEU A 181 -21.30 -2.75 2.30
C LEU A 181 -22.26 -1.78 3.00
N GLY A 182 -22.61 -0.66 2.34
CA GLY A 182 -23.59 0.31 2.81
C GLY A 182 -23.18 1.08 4.07
N ARG A 183 -24.17 1.55 4.85
CA ARG A 183 -23.99 2.50 5.96
C ARG A 183 -22.95 2.08 7.01
N ASN A 184 -22.79 0.78 7.25
CA ASN A 184 -21.89 0.24 8.28
C ASN A 184 -20.54 -0.25 7.73
N ALA A 185 -20.22 0.03 6.45
CA ALA A 185 -19.04 -0.49 5.76
C ALA A 185 -17.76 -0.49 6.61
N HIS A 186 -17.37 0.66 7.17
CA HIS A 186 -16.12 0.79 7.94
C HIS A 186 -16.08 -0.02 9.26
N ARG A 187 -17.24 -0.45 9.77
CA ARG A 187 -17.38 -1.25 11.01
C ARG A 187 -17.60 -2.73 10.72
N THR A 188 -18.02 -3.07 9.51
CA THR A 188 -18.19 -4.45 9.06
C THR A 188 -16.87 -5.20 9.18
N ARG A 189 -16.93 -6.44 9.69
CA ARG A 189 -15.79 -7.35 9.67
C ARG A 189 -15.63 -7.86 8.23
N VAL A 190 -14.56 -7.44 7.57
CA VAL A 190 -14.28 -7.81 6.18
C VAL A 190 -13.14 -8.84 6.15
N ILE A 191 -13.42 -10.00 5.58
CA ILE A 191 -12.43 -11.04 5.33
C ILE A 191 -12.13 -11.02 3.83
N VAL A 192 -10.90 -10.63 3.47
CA VAL A 192 -10.50 -10.46 2.08
C VAL A 192 -9.95 -11.78 1.52
N VAL A 193 -10.45 -12.19 0.35
CA VAL A 193 -10.01 -13.39 -0.37
C VAL A 193 -9.43 -13.04 -1.74
N CYS A 194 -8.32 -13.68 -2.10
CA CYS A 194 -7.76 -13.68 -3.45
C CYS A 194 -7.49 -15.12 -3.90
N GLY A 195 -6.86 -15.34 -5.06
CA GLY A 195 -6.64 -16.70 -5.58
C GLY A 195 -5.87 -17.65 -4.65
N VAL A 196 -4.74 -17.20 -4.09
CA VAL A 196 -3.76 -18.06 -3.38
C VAL A 196 -3.42 -17.60 -1.95
N GLY A 197 -3.94 -16.44 -1.53
CA GLY A 197 -3.58 -15.82 -0.25
C GLY A 197 -2.12 -15.33 -0.19
N GLY A 198 -1.72 -14.83 0.98
CA GLY A 198 -0.36 -14.38 1.28
C GLY A 198 -0.01 -14.72 2.72
N THR A 199 1.11 -14.20 3.22
CA THR A 199 1.43 -14.27 4.65
C THR A 199 2.18 -13.02 5.09
N LEU A 200 1.93 -12.57 6.32
CA LEU A 200 2.73 -11.53 6.98
C LEU A 200 3.92 -12.13 7.75
N GLU A 201 3.94 -13.45 7.95
CA GLU A 201 5.01 -14.14 8.66
C GLU A 201 6.29 -14.15 7.84
N THR A 202 7.38 -13.73 8.48
CA THR A 202 8.71 -13.67 7.86
C THR A 202 9.55 -14.92 8.10
N ALA A 203 9.12 -15.76 9.05
CA ALA A 203 9.77 -17.02 9.34
C ALA A 203 9.12 -18.16 8.56
N VAL A 204 9.91 -19.14 8.15
CA VAL A 204 9.40 -20.42 7.66
C VAL A 204 9.26 -21.35 8.84
N THR A 205 8.09 -21.94 9.04
CA THR A 205 7.86 -22.97 10.05
C THR A 205 7.84 -24.35 9.39
N VAL A 206 8.35 -25.35 10.10
CA VAL A 206 8.28 -26.75 9.69
C VAL A 206 6.85 -27.23 9.88
N ALA A 207 6.16 -27.59 8.80
CA ALA A 207 4.74 -27.97 8.85
C ALA A 207 4.43 -29.10 9.85
N SER A 208 5.33 -30.07 10.01
CA SER A 208 5.12 -31.22 10.90
C SER A 208 5.30 -30.91 12.39
N THR A 209 6.11 -29.91 12.75
CA THR A 209 6.46 -29.63 14.16
C THR A 209 6.05 -28.24 14.63
N GLY A 210 5.65 -27.36 13.71
CA GLY A 210 5.39 -25.94 13.96
C GLY A 210 6.64 -25.13 14.33
N LYS A 211 7.82 -25.75 14.42
CA LYS A 211 9.07 -25.07 14.81
C LYS A 211 9.53 -24.14 13.69
N VAL A 212 10.07 -22.98 14.07
CA VAL A 212 10.75 -22.08 13.12
C VAL A 212 11.93 -22.82 12.51
N ALA A 213 11.88 -23.02 11.19
CA ALA A 213 12.91 -23.72 10.43
C ALA A 213 14.14 -22.82 10.23
N HIS A 214 13.94 -21.64 9.65
CA HIS A 214 14.99 -20.64 9.42
C HIS A 214 14.38 -19.28 9.03
N ASN A 215 15.19 -18.24 9.11
CA ASN A 215 14.88 -16.93 8.54
C ASN A 215 15.13 -16.98 7.03
N ASP A 216 14.06 -16.95 6.25
CA ASP A 216 14.10 -16.96 4.79
C ASP A 216 14.26 -15.52 4.26
N PRO A 217 15.36 -15.19 3.55
CA PRO A 217 15.55 -13.87 2.95
C PRO A 217 14.43 -13.47 1.98
N ASP A 218 13.81 -14.44 1.29
CA ASP A 218 12.69 -14.19 0.38
C ASP A 218 11.40 -13.84 1.13
N ARG A 219 11.34 -14.12 2.43
CA ARG A 219 10.24 -13.74 3.33
C ARG A 219 10.60 -12.59 4.26
N ALA A 220 11.58 -11.76 3.93
CA ALA A 220 11.93 -10.59 4.74
C ALA A 220 10.70 -9.71 5.09
N PHE A 221 9.70 -9.68 4.20
CA PHE A 221 8.40 -9.01 4.34
C PHE A 221 7.22 -9.97 4.14
N GLY A 222 7.36 -11.24 4.52
CA GLY A 222 6.36 -12.26 4.23
C GLY A 222 6.14 -12.49 2.74
N ARG A 223 4.96 -13.00 2.37
CA ARG A 223 4.56 -13.25 0.98
C ARG A 223 3.43 -12.33 0.57
N GLU A 224 3.76 -11.38 -0.30
CA GLU A 224 2.83 -10.42 -0.89
C GLU A 224 1.67 -11.13 -1.61
N SER A 225 0.45 -10.57 -1.50
CA SER A 225 -0.70 -11.07 -2.24
C SER A 225 -1.70 -9.95 -2.54
N ARG A 226 -2.59 -10.19 -3.53
CA ARG A 226 -3.69 -9.26 -3.84
C ARG A 226 -4.57 -8.99 -2.61
N ALA A 227 -4.82 -9.99 -1.78
CA ALA A 227 -5.62 -9.83 -0.57
C ALA A 227 -4.95 -8.88 0.43
N LEU A 228 -3.64 -9.01 0.65
CA LEU A 228 -2.90 -8.12 1.57
C LEU A 228 -2.84 -6.68 1.05
N LYS A 229 -2.68 -6.49 -0.26
CA LYS A 229 -2.78 -5.18 -0.90
C LYS A 229 -4.15 -4.54 -0.72
N ALA A 230 -5.23 -5.31 -0.85
CA ALA A 230 -6.58 -4.83 -0.61
C ALA A 230 -6.79 -4.50 0.88
N CYS A 231 -6.29 -5.33 1.79
CA CYS A 231 -6.36 -5.05 3.23
C CYS A 231 -5.72 -3.70 3.56
N TYR A 232 -4.56 -3.40 2.98
CA TYR A 232 -3.89 -2.12 3.17
C TYR A 232 -4.73 -0.94 2.67
N GLU A 233 -5.38 -1.06 1.51
CA GLU A 233 -6.27 0.00 1.00
C GLU A 233 -7.50 0.20 1.88
N LEU A 234 -8.13 -0.87 2.36
CA LEU A 234 -9.25 -0.79 3.29
C LEU A 234 -8.83 -0.11 4.60
N LEU A 235 -7.65 -0.42 5.13
CA LEU A 235 -7.13 0.26 6.33
C LEU A 235 -6.88 1.75 6.10
N LYS A 236 -6.36 2.13 4.92
CA LYS A 236 -6.24 3.54 4.52
C LYS A 236 -7.60 4.22 4.43
N ALA A 237 -8.61 3.51 3.91
CA ALA A 237 -10.01 3.92 3.86
C ALA A 237 -10.74 3.77 5.21
N LYS A 238 -10.01 3.65 6.33
CA LYS A 238 -10.52 3.67 7.71
C LYS A 238 -11.44 2.50 8.08
N PHE A 239 -11.37 1.38 7.38
CA PHE A 239 -11.98 0.14 7.85
C PHE A 239 -11.31 -0.32 9.16
N SER A 240 -12.14 -0.71 10.13
CA SER A 240 -11.69 -1.02 11.49
C SER A 240 -11.38 -2.51 11.71
N LYS A 241 -12.04 -3.40 10.95
CA LYS A 241 -11.95 -4.85 11.10
C LYS A 241 -11.67 -5.50 9.75
N VAL A 242 -10.39 -5.55 9.40
CA VAL A 242 -9.90 -6.09 8.13
C VAL A 242 -9.02 -7.30 8.41
N GLU A 243 -9.33 -8.40 7.74
CA GLU A 243 -8.68 -9.70 7.87
C GLU A 243 -8.51 -10.31 6.48
N PHE A 244 -7.68 -11.35 6.33
CA PHE A 244 -7.51 -12.04 5.05
C PHE A 244 -7.57 -13.56 5.21
N LEU A 245 -8.07 -14.23 4.18
CA LEU A 245 -8.24 -15.67 4.16
C LEU A 245 -6.91 -16.40 3.91
N LYS A 246 -6.57 -17.35 4.78
CA LYS A 246 -5.38 -18.21 4.62
C LYS A 246 -5.50 -19.04 3.36
N GLY A 247 -4.47 -19.01 2.52
CA GLY A 247 -4.41 -19.74 1.25
C GLY A 247 -5.45 -19.30 0.20
N GLY A 248 -6.24 -18.27 0.49
CA GLY A 248 -7.22 -17.69 -0.43
C GLY A 248 -8.29 -18.68 -0.89
N HIS A 249 -8.84 -18.41 -2.07
CA HIS A 249 -9.86 -19.23 -2.73
C HIS A 249 -9.40 -20.68 -2.94
N GLY A 250 -8.11 -20.91 -3.23
CA GLY A 250 -7.57 -22.26 -3.38
C GLY A 250 -7.78 -23.13 -2.14
N SER A 251 -7.47 -22.60 -0.96
CA SER A 251 -7.69 -23.30 0.32
C SER A 251 -9.15 -23.44 0.69
N TRP A 252 -9.98 -22.44 0.39
CA TRP A 252 -11.44 -22.55 0.57
C TRP A 252 -12.01 -23.74 -0.24
N ARG A 253 -11.69 -23.80 -1.53
CA ARG A 253 -12.15 -24.89 -2.40
C ARG A 253 -11.61 -26.25 -1.96
N HIS A 254 -10.33 -26.34 -1.60
CA HIS A 254 -9.73 -27.59 -1.15
C HIS A 254 -10.32 -28.08 0.18
N GLY A 255 -10.72 -27.15 1.06
CA GLY A 255 -11.40 -27.47 2.31
C GLY A 255 -12.85 -27.94 2.15
N GLY A 256 -13.40 -27.97 0.93
CA GLY A 256 -14.77 -28.43 0.68
C GLY A 256 -15.86 -27.48 1.17
N PHE A 257 -15.52 -26.21 1.42
CA PHE A 257 -16.50 -25.20 1.81
C PHE A 257 -17.44 -24.84 0.64
N PRO A 258 -18.67 -24.35 0.92
CA PRO A 258 -19.64 -24.00 -0.11
C PRO A 258 -19.09 -23.06 -1.19
N MET A 259 -19.40 -23.39 -2.43
CA MET A 259 -18.94 -22.71 -3.63
C MET A 259 -20.15 -22.33 -4.48
N ASP A 260 -20.10 -21.15 -5.06
CA ASP A 260 -21.01 -20.74 -6.12
C ASP A 260 -20.23 -20.62 -7.44
N TYR A 261 -20.90 -20.98 -8.53
CA TYR A 261 -20.40 -20.94 -9.88
C TYR A 261 -21.38 -20.09 -10.67
N GLY A 262 -20.88 -19.11 -11.39
CA GLY A 262 -21.72 -18.35 -12.31
C GLY A 262 -22.45 -19.33 -13.22
N HIS A 263 -23.77 -19.19 -13.30
CA HIS A 263 -24.56 -19.89 -14.30
C HIS A 263 -23.96 -19.51 -15.66
N ALA A 264 -23.24 -20.44 -16.27
CA ALA A 264 -22.93 -20.30 -17.67
C ALA A 264 -24.29 -20.33 -18.36
N ASP A 265 -24.73 -19.18 -18.88
CA ASP A 265 -25.74 -19.20 -19.93
C ASP A 265 -25.19 -20.14 -21.01
N GLU A 266 -25.78 -21.34 -21.10
CA GLU A 266 -25.51 -22.30 -22.15
C GLU A 266 -26.00 -21.65 -23.45
N GLU A 267 -25.09 -20.97 -24.15
CA GLU A 267 -25.24 -20.58 -25.56
C GLU A 267 -24.87 -21.72 -26.51
#